data_AF-B4CXM4-F1
#
_entry.id   AF-B4CXM4-F1
#
_cell.length_a   1.000
_cell.length_b   1.000
_cell.length_c   1.000
_cell.angle_alpha   90.00
_cell.angle_beta   90.00
_cell.angle_gamma   90.00
#
_symmetry.space_group_name_H-M   'P 1'
#
loop_
_entity.id
_entity.type
_entity.pdbx_description
1 polymer ?
#
loop_
_entity_poly.entity_id
_entity_poly.type
_entity_poly.pdbx_seq_one_letter_code
_entity_poly.pdbx_strand_id
1 'polypeptide(L)'
;MNEVTEIEELKRLLAQLAPGNQPAILSLAPEDKLPLDSMGMVSFAVALEDYYGLRFRPDVHDLVSIFSNLRSLDEFIARERQAAT
;
A
#
# COMPACT_ATOMS: atom_id res chain seq x y z
N MET A 1 10.68 11.90 14.33
CA MET A 1 9.51 11.11 14.77
C MET A 1 8.84 10.60 13.51
N ASN A 2 8.70 9.28 13.31
CA ASN A 2 7.54 8.61 12.65
C ASN A 2 7.72 7.52 11.57
N GLU A 3 8.91 7.01 11.22
CA GLU A 3 8.97 5.86 10.26
C GLU A 3 8.25 4.59 10.78
N VAL A 4 8.31 4.34 12.09
CA VAL A 4 7.59 3.21 12.73
C VAL A 4 6.06 3.43 12.71
N THR A 5 5.59 4.68 12.56
CA THR A 5 4.17 5.02 12.60
C THR A 5 3.51 4.88 11.22
N GLU A 6 4.22 5.26 10.15
CA GLU A 6 3.68 5.19 8.78
C GLU A 6 3.50 3.75 8.28
N ILE A 7 4.48 2.86 8.53
CA ILE A 7 4.35 1.44 8.15
C ILE A 7 3.21 0.74 8.91
N GLU A 8 3.04 1.03 10.19
CA GLU A 8 1.94 0.46 11.00
C GLU A 8 0.57 0.99 10.56
N GLU A 9 0.51 2.24 10.09
CA GLU A 9 -0.70 2.83 9.51
C GLU A 9 -1.05 2.20 8.17
N LEU A 10 -0.07 1.97 7.29
CA LEU A 10 -0.26 1.24 6.03
C LEU A 10 -0.76 -0.19 6.28
N LYS A 11 -0.21 -0.89 7.27
CA LYS A 11 -0.72 -2.21 7.70
C LYS A 11 -2.16 -2.14 8.18
N ARG A 12 -2.54 -1.11 8.93
CA ARG A 12 -3.94 -0.89 9.37
C ARG A 12 -4.87 -0.60 8.21
N LEU A 13 -4.45 0.18 7.22
CA LEU A 13 -5.25 0.45 6.02
C LEU A 13 -5.43 -0.83 5.19
N LEU A 14 -4.36 -1.59 4.97
CA LEU A 14 -4.41 -2.91 4.33
C LEU A 14 -5.40 -3.85 5.01
N ALA A 15 -5.37 -3.91 6.34
CA ALA A 15 -6.26 -4.78 7.13
C ALA A 15 -7.74 -4.39 7.00
N GLN A 16 -8.04 -3.09 6.84
CA GLN A 16 -9.42 -2.60 6.67
C GLN A 16 -9.96 -2.82 5.26
N LEU A 17 -9.08 -2.80 4.26
CA LEU A 17 -9.46 -2.83 2.85
C LEU A 17 -9.47 -4.23 2.25
N ALA A 18 -8.88 -5.22 2.92
CA ALA A 18 -8.94 -6.61 2.49
C ALA A 18 -10.39 -7.13 2.57
N PRO A 19 -11.04 -7.49 1.45
CA PRO A 19 -12.42 -7.95 1.46
C PRO A 19 -12.50 -9.31 2.17
N GLY A 20 -13.17 -9.34 3.33
CA GLY A 20 -13.59 -10.58 3.99
C GLY A 20 -12.59 -11.25 4.94
N ASN A 21 -12.12 -10.54 5.98
CA ASN A 21 -11.34 -11.16 7.07
C ASN A 21 -10.02 -11.80 6.61
N GLN A 22 -9.11 -11.01 6.02
CA GLN A 22 -7.70 -11.42 5.83
C GLN A 22 -6.69 -10.78 6.82
N PRO A 23 -6.98 -10.61 8.13
CA PRO A 23 -5.95 -10.18 9.08
C PRO A 23 -4.84 -11.23 9.24
N ALA A 24 -5.08 -12.47 8.80
CA ALA A 24 -4.09 -13.55 8.85
C ALA A 24 -2.96 -13.41 7.80
N ILE A 25 -3.20 -12.75 6.66
CA ILE A 25 -2.18 -12.72 5.59
C ILE A 25 -1.10 -11.66 5.85
N LEU A 26 -1.44 -10.57 6.54
CA LEU A 26 -0.45 -9.62 7.06
C LEU A 26 0.43 -10.21 8.16
N SER A 27 -0.04 -11.25 8.85
CA SER A 27 0.71 -11.94 9.91
C SER A 27 1.56 -13.11 9.41
N LEU A 28 1.42 -13.51 8.14
CA LEU A 28 2.07 -14.69 7.55
C LEU A 28 2.92 -14.40 6.30
N ALA A 29 2.81 -13.20 5.72
CA ALA A 29 3.70 -12.79 4.65
C ALA A 29 5.11 -12.58 5.22
N PRO A 30 6.18 -13.05 4.55
CA PRO A 30 7.53 -12.61 4.88
C PRO A 30 7.52 -11.08 4.87
N GLU A 31 8.10 -10.49 5.92
CA GLU A 31 7.79 -9.21 6.58
C GLU A 31 7.66 -7.95 5.67
N ASP A 32 7.92 -8.11 4.39
CA ASP A 32 7.86 -7.08 3.37
C ASP A 32 6.77 -7.32 2.30
N LYS A 33 6.37 -8.54 1.93
CA LYS A 33 5.48 -8.76 0.77
C LYS A 33 4.01 -8.46 1.05
N LEU A 34 3.36 -7.76 0.13
CA LEU A 34 1.92 -7.53 0.19
C LEU A 34 1.17 -8.67 -0.51
N PRO A 35 0.29 -9.39 0.20
CA PRO A 35 -0.43 -10.52 -0.37
C PRO A 35 -1.71 -10.07 -1.08
N LEU A 36 -1.60 -9.10 -1.99
CA LEU A 36 -2.72 -8.55 -2.73
C LEU A 36 -2.81 -9.23 -4.10
N ASP A 37 -4.00 -9.65 -4.49
CA ASP A 37 -4.30 -10.00 -5.89
C ASP A 37 -4.52 -8.72 -6.71
N SER A 38 -4.63 -8.83 -8.04
CA SER A 38 -4.76 -7.65 -8.91
C SER A 38 -5.96 -6.76 -8.57
N MET A 39 -7.06 -7.34 -8.08
CA MET A 39 -8.25 -6.60 -7.67
C MET A 39 -8.07 -5.93 -6.30
N GLY A 40 -7.37 -6.59 -5.37
CA GLY A 40 -6.93 -6.02 -4.10
C GLY A 40 -5.96 -4.86 -4.29
N MET A 41 -5.00 -4.97 -5.23
CA MET A 41 -4.08 -3.87 -5.56
C MET A 41 -4.81 -2.62 -6.04
N VAL A 42 -5.80 -2.77 -6.93
CA VAL A 42 -6.59 -1.64 -7.43
C VAL A 42 -7.43 -1.01 -6.33
N SER A 43 -8.13 -1.83 -5.54
CA SER A 43 -8.95 -1.34 -4.42
C SER A 43 -8.10 -0.60 -3.38
N PHE A 44 -6.91 -1.13 -3.12
CA PHE A 44 -5.98 -0.53 -2.17
C PHE A 44 -5.34 0.74 -2.71
N ALA A 45 -4.97 0.78 -4.00
CA ALA A 45 -4.52 2.00 -4.66
C ALA A 45 -5.55 3.12 -4.53
N VAL A 46 -6.82 2.86 -4.89
CA VAL A 46 -7.91 3.86 -4.77
C VAL A 46 -8.06 4.38 -3.34
N ALA A 47 -7.96 3.52 -2.34
CA ALA A 47 -8.05 3.96 -0.95
C ALA A 47 -6.85 4.81 -0.52
N LEU A 48 -5.64 4.52 -1.02
CA LEU A 48 -4.46 5.33 -0.77
C LEU A 48 -4.53 6.68 -1.50
N GLU A 49 -5.11 6.73 -2.70
CA GLU A 49 -5.41 7.98 -3.40
C GLU A 49 -6.34 8.86 -2.57
N ASP A 50 -7.41 8.29 -2.01
CA ASP A 50 -8.37 9.03 -1.18
C ASP A 50 -7.76 9.48 0.15
N TYR A 51 -6.96 8.62 0.79
CA TYR A 51 -6.36 8.92 2.09
C TYR A 51 -5.21 9.93 2.02
N TYR A 52 -4.30 9.78 1.06
CA TYR A 52 -3.11 10.62 0.92
C TYR A 52 -3.24 11.72 -0.13
N GLY A 53 -4.35 11.76 -0.89
CA GLY A 53 -4.53 12.69 -2.00
C GLY A 53 -3.59 12.43 -3.19
N LEU A 54 -3.11 11.20 -3.33
CA LEU A 54 -2.15 10.79 -4.36
C LEU A 54 -2.86 10.30 -5.62
N ARG A 55 -2.12 10.07 -6.71
CA ARG A 55 -2.62 9.37 -7.90
C ARG A 55 -1.68 8.26 -8.32
N PHE A 56 -2.15 7.02 -8.25
CA PHE A 56 -1.46 5.88 -8.80
C PHE A 56 -1.73 5.85 -10.31
N ARG A 57 -0.67 5.88 -11.11
CA ARG A 57 -0.84 5.68 -12.55
C ARG A 57 -1.12 4.19 -12.79
N PRO A 58 -2.23 3.85 -13.47
CA PRO A 58 -2.69 2.47 -13.59
C PRO A 58 -1.90 1.65 -14.62
N ASP A 59 -0.72 2.12 -15.05
CA ASP A 59 0.19 1.27 -15.82
C ASP A 59 0.49 0.03 -14.98
N VAL A 60 0.04 -1.13 -15.48
CA VAL A 60 -0.01 -2.39 -14.73
C VAL A 60 1.38 -2.81 -14.23
N HIS A 61 2.44 -2.33 -14.89
CA HIS A 61 3.82 -2.50 -14.46
C HIS A 61 4.18 -1.71 -13.19
N ASP A 62 3.64 -0.51 -13.01
CA ASP A 62 3.92 0.33 -11.84
C ASP A 62 3.19 -0.20 -10.61
N LEU A 63 1.91 -0.56 -10.73
CA LEU A 63 1.13 -1.07 -9.59
C LEU A 63 1.73 -2.34 -9.00
N VAL A 64 2.09 -3.33 -9.81
CA VAL A 64 2.70 -4.58 -9.33
C VAL A 64 4.04 -4.31 -8.64
N SER A 65 4.83 -3.35 -9.13
CA SER A 65 6.11 -2.98 -8.52
C SER A 65 5.92 -2.23 -7.21
N ILE A 66 4.98 -1.28 -7.16
CA ILE A 66 4.67 -0.47 -5.96
C ILE A 66 4.09 -1.37 -4.87
N PHE A 67 3.17 -2.27 -5.20
CA PHE A 67 2.55 -3.21 -4.27
C PHE A 67 3.32 -4.52 -4.14
N SER A 68 4.57 -4.59 -4.58
CA SER A 68 5.42 -5.77 -4.40
C SER A 68 5.73 -6.02 -2.93
N ASN A 69 5.98 -4.94 -2.19
CA ASN A 69 6.28 -4.96 -0.77
C ASN A 69 5.98 -3.61 -0.09
N LEU A 70 5.88 -3.63 1.25
CA LEU A 70 5.61 -2.45 2.08
C LEU A 70 6.64 -1.34 1.89
N ARG A 71 7.92 -1.67 1.72
CA ARG A 71 8.98 -0.68 1.50
C ARG A 71 8.81 0.04 0.15
N SER A 72 8.53 -0.68 -0.93
CA SER A 72 8.28 -0.09 -2.25
C SER A 72 7.04 0.83 -2.22
N LEU A 73 6.02 0.46 -1.45
CA LEU A 73 4.85 1.31 -1.24
C LEU A 73 5.19 2.58 -0.46
N ASP A 74 5.94 2.46 0.63
CA ASP A 74 6.39 3.59 1.44
C ASP A 74 7.26 4.57 0.63
N GLU A 75 8.22 4.05 -0.14
CA GLU A 75 9.06 4.83 -1.04
C GLU A 75 8.25 5.57 -2.11
N PHE A 76 7.21 4.93 -2.66
CA PHE A 76 6.29 5.57 -3.61
C PHE A 76 5.53 6.73 -2.98
N ILE A 77 4.91 6.50 -1.82
CA ILE A 77 4.15 7.54 -1.08
C ILE A 77 5.06 8.72 -0.74
N ALA A 78 6.27 8.45 -0.25
CA ALA A 78 7.25 9.48 0.07
C ALA A 78 7.63 10.32 -1.15
N ARG A 79 7.85 9.68 -2.31
CA ARG A 79 8.16 10.38 -3.58
C ARG A 79 7.01 11.24 -4.07
N GLU A 80 5.78 10.71 -4.06
CA GLU A 80 4.62 11.47 -4.52
C GLU A 80 4.32 12.67 -3.61
N ARG A 81 4.51 12.53 -2.28
CA ARG A 81 4.38 13.65 -1.33
C ARG A 81 5.45 14.73 -1.57
N GLN A 82 6.68 14.35 -1.91
CA GLN A 82 7.73 15.29 -2.27
C GLN A 82 7.46 16.00 -3.61
N ALA A 83 6.87 15.30 -4.58
CA ALA A 83 6.50 15.87 -5.87
C ALA A 83 5.30 16.83 -5.79
N ALA A 84 4.46 16.71 -4.77
CA ALA A 84 3.29 17.56 -4.52
C ALA A 84 3.61 18.87 -3.76
N THR A 85 4.90 19.14 -3.44
CA THR A 85 5.37 20.35 -2.74
C THR A 85 6.05 21.31 -3.72
#